data_AF-A2DBK9-F1
#
_entry.id   AF-A2DBK9-F1
#
_cell.length_a   1.000
_cell.length_b   1.000
_cell.length_c   1.000
_cell.angle_alpha   90.00
_cell.angle_beta   90.00
_cell.angle_gamma   90.00
#
_symmetry.space_group_name_H-M   'P 1'
#
loop_
_entity.id
_entity.type
_entity.pdbx_description
1 polymer ?
#
loop_
_entity_poly.entity_id
_entity_poly.type
_entity_poly.pdbx_seq_one_letter_code
_entity_poly.pdbx_strand_id
1 'polypeptide(L)'
;MSKSEEFHWRGGDVLKEKEYIDAEYKKSITEYRKNLMIKNSLEKELEAATADLEEKQGYSNALQSFMNGTEQGGKEYELKQKLDQIHSEIQQKSAELATMSECQNPAAVAALSKENATLLIEGQRNAKLIANSDAQTDTIIRQLAACTISDPYQYACQLDISMIRESRHKTVLRQLVSSLKGSFDMSQKIMPSKTDYSQKLRDHFTDSITLKAAMKDAHFNYRYDVEDHNMHIKALISHIDELNSRLEDLKLQDYVISIDELNQQFQPKKPTEATSEEVEERRNNKKERHENLLQEDKKRQADAENAAKREKREADRKRREELKQAEEKREEERRKDLEKYQARKRAEEEHQRKLKLSGPFGQKKKPSTTENKSTKITPSTTIKEKVEEFVDDENENNEEDKPKEEKTENVDDGDDAQVEIGSESDE
;
A
#
# COMPACT_ATOMS: atom_id res chain seq x y z
N MET A 1 46.16 29.78 105.64
CA MET A 1 46.49 28.54 104.90
C MET A 1 47.13 27.57 105.87
N SER A 2 46.37 26.68 106.50
CA SER A 2 46.92 25.58 107.29
C SER A 2 46.78 24.29 106.48
N LYS A 3 47.93 23.64 106.27
CA LYS A 3 48.12 22.39 105.53
C LYS A 3 47.36 21.24 106.21
N SER A 4 46.90 20.29 105.39
CA SER A 4 46.20 19.07 105.82
C SER A 4 47.03 18.26 106.80
N GLU A 5 46.41 17.79 107.89
CA GLU A 5 46.98 16.73 108.72
C GLU A 5 47.06 15.44 107.89
N GLU A 6 48.25 14.87 107.78
CA GLU A 6 48.45 13.54 107.20
C GLU A 6 47.77 12.50 108.09
N PHE A 7 46.94 11.66 107.46
CA PHE A 7 46.15 10.65 108.14
C PHE A 7 47.05 9.48 108.57
N HIS A 8 47.23 9.34 109.89
CA HIS A 8 47.95 8.22 110.50
C HIS A 8 46.96 7.14 110.93
N TRP A 9 47.11 5.93 110.41
CA TRP A 9 46.12 4.83 110.53
C TRP A 9 45.84 4.41 111.98
N ARG A 10 46.72 4.71 112.95
CA ARG A 10 46.58 4.33 114.37
C ARG A 10 47.09 5.38 115.37
N GLY A 11 47.10 6.66 115.01
CA GLY A 11 47.33 7.76 115.97
C GLY A 11 48.80 8.05 116.31
N GLY A 12 49.42 8.91 115.52
CA GLY A 12 50.26 10.00 116.03
C GLY A 12 51.78 9.83 116.10
N ASP A 13 52.40 8.69 115.77
CA ASP A 13 53.85 8.54 115.84
C ASP A 13 54.47 7.71 114.70
N VAL A 14 55.10 8.41 113.75
CA VAL A 14 55.67 7.87 112.49
C VAL A 14 56.76 6.81 112.74
N LEU A 15 57.50 6.90 113.85
CA LEU A 15 58.57 5.95 114.18
C LEU A 15 58.00 4.61 114.66
N LYS A 16 56.96 4.65 115.50
CA LYS A 16 56.27 3.43 115.97
C LYS A 16 55.52 2.74 114.85
N GLU A 17 54.98 3.48 113.88
CA GLU A 17 54.37 2.91 112.69
C GLU A 17 55.38 2.09 111.86
N LYS A 18 56.61 2.59 111.69
CA LYS A 18 57.67 1.83 110.98
C LYS A 18 58.09 0.58 111.72
N GLU A 19 58.31 0.65 113.03
CA GLU A 19 58.67 -0.52 113.84
C GLU A 19 57.54 -1.57 113.84
N TYR A 20 56.29 -1.12 113.87
CA TYR A 20 55.12 -1.98 113.78
C TYR A 20 55.01 -2.65 112.41
N ILE A 21 55.18 -1.90 111.32
CA ILE A 21 55.17 -2.44 109.96
C ILE A 21 56.31 -3.46 109.81
N ASP A 22 57.51 -3.18 110.32
CA ASP A 22 58.63 -4.13 110.29
C ASP A 22 58.35 -5.39 111.13
N ALA A 23 57.68 -5.24 112.28
CA ALA A 23 57.27 -6.36 113.12
C ALA A 23 56.17 -7.21 112.45
N GLU A 24 55.14 -6.58 111.87
CA GLU A 24 54.11 -7.27 111.09
C GLU A 24 54.69 -7.93 109.84
N TYR A 25 55.66 -7.29 109.17
CA TYR A 25 56.34 -7.84 108.02
C TYR A 25 57.18 -9.08 108.40
N LYS A 26 57.93 -9.02 109.50
CA LYS A 26 58.67 -10.18 110.03
C LYS A 26 57.72 -11.31 110.43
N LYS A 27 56.61 -10.98 111.10
CA LYS A 27 55.56 -11.95 111.46
C LYS A 27 54.97 -12.60 110.21
N SER A 28 54.64 -11.79 109.20
CA SER A 28 54.12 -12.26 107.90
C SER A 28 55.11 -13.15 107.16
N ILE A 29 56.41 -12.84 107.20
CA ILE A 29 57.46 -13.71 106.62
C ILE A 29 57.53 -15.05 107.37
N THR A 30 57.47 -15.05 108.69
CA THR A 30 57.50 -16.29 109.47
C THR A 30 56.26 -17.15 109.22
N GLU A 31 55.08 -16.53 109.13
CA GLU A 31 53.85 -17.22 108.73
C GLU A 31 53.94 -17.73 107.29
N TYR A 32 54.47 -16.94 106.36
CA TYR A 32 54.70 -17.37 104.97
C TYR A 32 55.62 -18.58 104.89
N ARG A 33 56.75 -18.59 105.62
CA ARG A 33 57.66 -19.74 105.66
C ARG A 33 57.00 -20.98 106.27
N LYS A 34 56.21 -20.81 107.33
CA LYS A 34 55.44 -21.90 107.94
C LYS A 34 54.42 -22.46 106.96
N ASN A 35 53.68 -21.59 106.27
CA ASN A 35 52.70 -21.97 105.26
C ASN A 35 53.38 -22.65 104.06
N LEU A 36 54.58 -22.23 103.67
CA LEU A 36 55.35 -22.87 102.61
C LEU A 36 55.79 -24.29 103.02
N MET A 37 56.21 -24.49 104.27
CA MET A 37 56.52 -25.84 104.77
C MET A 37 55.27 -26.74 104.79
N ILE A 38 54.13 -26.22 105.23
CA ILE A 38 52.85 -26.94 105.22
C ILE A 38 52.40 -27.27 103.78
N LYS A 39 52.57 -26.33 102.85
CA LYS A 39 52.29 -26.56 101.42
C LYS A 39 53.12 -27.72 100.88
N ASN A 40 54.43 -27.71 101.13
CA ASN A 40 55.32 -28.74 100.65
C ASN A 40 55.03 -30.11 101.30
N SER A 41 54.57 -30.16 102.56
CA SER A 41 54.14 -31.44 103.16
C SER A 41 52.83 -31.94 102.56
N LEU A 42 51.86 -31.05 102.35
CA LEU A 42 50.58 -31.40 101.71
C LEU A 42 50.78 -31.85 100.26
N GLU A 43 51.70 -31.26 99.51
CA GLU A 43 52.03 -31.69 98.15
C GLU A 43 52.58 -33.12 98.13
N LYS A 44 53.43 -33.49 99.10
CA LYS A 44 53.92 -34.87 99.25
C LYS A 44 52.84 -35.85 99.68
N GLU A 45 51.95 -35.44 100.58
CA GLU A 45 50.80 -36.26 100.98
C GLU A 45 49.84 -36.46 99.80
N LEU A 46 49.61 -35.42 98.99
CA LEU A 46 48.80 -35.52 97.78
C LEU A 46 49.44 -36.45 96.76
N GLU A 47 50.75 -36.32 96.51
CA GLU A 47 51.49 -37.21 95.60
C GLU A 47 51.42 -38.68 96.06
N ALA A 48 51.58 -38.93 97.36
CA ALA A 48 51.43 -40.27 97.93
C ALA A 48 49.99 -40.80 97.81
N ALA A 49 48.98 -39.95 98.04
CA ALA A 49 47.58 -40.30 97.89
C ALA A 49 47.20 -40.57 96.42
N THR A 50 47.77 -39.81 95.48
CA THR A 50 47.58 -40.07 94.04
C THR A 50 48.24 -41.38 93.61
N ALA A 51 49.43 -41.70 94.12
CA ALA A 51 50.10 -42.97 93.83
C ALA A 51 49.30 -44.17 94.37
N ASP A 52 48.77 -44.09 95.60
CA ASP A 52 47.89 -45.12 96.18
C ASP A 52 46.58 -45.25 95.39
N LEU A 53 46.03 -44.14 94.90
CA LEU A 53 44.83 -44.14 94.06
C LEU A 53 45.10 -44.77 92.69
N GLU A 54 46.23 -44.48 92.06
CA GLU A 54 46.66 -45.12 90.81
C GLU A 54 46.88 -46.62 90.99
N GLU A 55 47.50 -47.05 92.09
CA GLU A 55 47.68 -48.47 92.42
C GLU A 55 46.32 -49.17 92.57
N LYS A 56 45.39 -48.55 93.33
CA LYS A 56 44.01 -49.05 93.50
C LYS A 56 43.22 -49.07 92.19
N GLN A 57 43.39 -48.08 91.33
CA GLN A 57 42.81 -48.07 89.98
C GLN A 57 43.40 -49.20 89.13
N GLY A 58 44.71 -49.45 89.23
CA GLY A 58 45.37 -50.60 88.61
C GLY A 58 44.74 -51.93 89.04
N TYR A 59 44.55 -52.13 90.35
CA TYR A 59 43.85 -53.31 90.87
C TYR A 59 42.39 -53.38 90.44
N SER A 60 41.67 -52.26 90.44
CA SER A 60 40.27 -52.20 90.00
C SER A 60 40.16 -52.56 88.51
N ASN A 61 41.05 -52.05 87.67
CA ASN A 61 41.09 -52.35 86.24
C ASN A 61 41.49 -53.81 85.98
N ALA A 62 42.44 -54.36 86.75
CA ALA A 62 42.82 -55.77 86.67
C ALA A 62 41.68 -56.69 87.13
N LEU A 63 40.98 -56.33 88.21
CA LEU A 63 39.81 -57.05 88.72
C LEU A 63 38.64 -56.98 87.74
N GLN A 64 38.38 -55.80 87.17
CA GLN A 64 37.37 -55.61 86.13
C GLN A 64 37.72 -56.44 84.88
N SER A 65 38.98 -56.48 84.48
CA SER A 65 39.43 -57.33 83.36
C SER A 65 39.27 -58.83 83.67
N PHE A 66 39.53 -59.25 84.91
CA PHE A 66 39.31 -60.63 85.36
C PHE A 66 37.82 -60.99 85.40
N MET A 67 36.96 -60.11 85.93
CA MET A 67 35.51 -60.29 85.97
C MET A 67 34.87 -60.26 84.58
N ASN A 68 35.37 -59.41 83.68
CA ASN A 68 34.95 -59.39 82.28
C ASN A 68 35.46 -60.61 81.50
N GLY A 69 36.54 -61.25 81.97
CA GLY A 69 37.11 -62.48 81.39
C GLY A 69 36.34 -63.75 81.74
N THR A 70 35.49 -63.74 82.76
CA THR A 70 34.49 -64.80 82.98
C THR A 70 33.33 -64.65 82.00
N GLU A 71 32.99 -65.72 81.26
CA GLU A 71 32.03 -65.75 80.12
C GLU A 71 30.64 -65.11 80.36
N GLN A 72 30.27 -64.81 81.61
CA GLN A 72 29.05 -64.11 81.97
C GLN A 72 29.15 -62.58 81.79
N GLY A 73 30.32 -61.97 82.01
CA GLY A 73 30.50 -60.51 81.91
C GLY A 73 30.52 -59.98 80.47
N GLY A 74 31.02 -60.76 79.51
CA GLY A 74 31.00 -60.39 78.09
C GLY A 74 29.59 -60.27 77.50
N LYS A 75 28.71 -61.22 77.83
CA LYS A 75 27.30 -61.19 77.40
C LYS A 75 26.54 -60.04 78.06
N GLU A 76 26.81 -59.77 79.34
CA GLU A 76 26.21 -58.64 80.05
C GLU A 76 26.67 -57.29 79.46
N TYR A 77 27.95 -57.18 79.10
CA TYR A 77 28.48 -55.99 78.43
C TYR A 77 27.84 -55.76 77.06
N GLU A 78 27.72 -56.81 76.23
CA GLU A 78 27.03 -56.72 74.93
C GLU A 78 25.55 -56.33 75.09
N LEU A 79 24.85 -56.91 76.07
CA LEU A 79 23.46 -56.56 76.36
C LEU A 79 23.33 -55.11 76.83
N LYS A 80 24.28 -54.63 77.66
CA LYS A 80 24.31 -53.24 78.11
C LYS A 80 24.57 -52.27 76.96
N GLN A 81 25.49 -52.61 76.06
CA GLN A 81 25.75 -51.80 74.87
C GLN A 81 24.53 -51.75 73.93
N LYS A 82 23.84 -52.87 73.73
CA LYS A 82 22.57 -52.91 72.99
C LYS A 82 21.48 -52.10 73.70
N LEU A 83 21.43 -52.14 75.02
CA LEU A 83 20.46 -51.39 75.81
C LEU A 83 20.71 -49.88 75.70
N ASP A 84 21.97 -49.45 75.72
CA ASP A 84 22.34 -48.05 75.52
C ASP A 84 22.05 -47.56 74.09
N GLN A 85 22.30 -48.41 73.08
CA GLN A 85 21.93 -48.13 71.69
C GLN A 85 20.41 -47.97 71.53
N ILE A 86 19.64 -48.93 72.05
CA ILE A 86 18.16 -48.88 72.03
C ILE A 86 17.67 -47.64 72.79
N HIS A 87 18.28 -47.28 73.91
CA HIS A 87 17.89 -46.10 74.67
C HIS A 87 18.16 -44.81 73.89
N SER A 88 19.30 -44.73 73.19
CA SER A 88 19.61 -43.61 72.30
C SER A 88 18.62 -43.52 71.12
N GLU A 89 18.27 -44.65 70.51
CA GLU A 89 17.26 -44.70 69.44
C GLU A 89 15.88 -44.27 69.93
N ILE A 90 15.46 -44.70 71.13
CA ILE A 90 14.21 -44.27 71.76
C ILE A 90 14.21 -42.76 71.99
N GLN A 91 15.32 -42.20 72.48
CA GLN A 91 15.43 -40.75 72.69
C GLN A 91 15.33 -39.99 71.36
N GLN A 92 16.04 -40.42 70.31
CA GLN A 92 15.96 -39.80 68.99
C GLN A 92 14.54 -39.87 68.41
N LYS A 93 13.89 -41.05 68.45
CA LYS A 93 12.52 -41.23 67.96
C LYS A 93 11.50 -40.43 68.78
N SER A 94 11.71 -40.28 70.08
CA SER A 94 10.86 -39.44 70.93
C SER A 94 11.01 -37.95 70.61
N ALA A 95 12.23 -37.49 70.30
CA ALA A 95 12.46 -36.11 69.85
C ALA A 95 11.82 -35.85 68.47
N GLU A 96 11.94 -36.79 67.53
CA GLU A 96 11.25 -36.72 66.24
C GLU A 96 9.72 -36.66 66.43
N LEU A 97 9.15 -37.51 67.29
CA LEU A 97 7.71 -37.48 67.61
C LEU A 97 7.28 -36.15 68.24
N ALA A 98 8.08 -35.57 69.14
CA ALA A 98 7.79 -34.28 69.75
C ALA A 98 7.72 -33.19 68.66
N THR A 99 8.71 -33.11 67.77
CA THR A 99 8.69 -32.14 66.67
C THR A 99 7.51 -32.32 65.71
N MET A 100 7.15 -33.57 65.38
CA MET A 100 5.97 -33.85 64.55
C MET A 100 4.67 -33.49 65.26
N SER A 101 4.59 -33.69 66.58
CA SER A 101 3.40 -33.36 67.38
C SER A 101 3.21 -31.85 67.52
N GLU A 102 4.30 -31.06 67.59
CA GLU A 102 4.24 -29.60 67.58
C GLU A 102 3.70 -29.06 66.25
N CYS A 103 4.03 -29.73 65.13
CA CYS A 103 3.45 -29.41 63.82
C CYS A 103 1.99 -29.86 63.67
N GLN A 104 1.50 -30.79 64.50
CA GLN A 104 0.13 -31.30 64.48
C GLN A 104 -0.82 -30.52 65.41
N ASN A 105 -0.66 -29.19 65.52
CA ASN A 105 -1.66 -28.38 66.20
C ASN A 105 -3.03 -28.54 65.48
N PRO A 106 -4.06 -29.14 66.11
CA PRO A 106 -5.33 -29.42 65.44
C PRO A 106 -6.01 -28.15 64.92
N ALA A 107 -5.79 -27.00 65.58
CA ALA A 107 -6.32 -25.72 65.14
C ALA A 107 -5.66 -25.24 63.83
N ALA A 108 -4.35 -25.44 63.67
CA ALA A 108 -3.64 -25.10 62.45
C ALA A 108 -4.04 -26.01 61.29
N VAL A 109 -4.18 -27.32 61.54
CA VAL A 109 -4.66 -28.29 60.53
C VAL A 109 -6.09 -27.97 60.09
N ALA A 110 -6.98 -27.62 61.03
CA ALA A 110 -8.34 -27.20 60.70
C ALA A 110 -8.37 -25.89 59.89
N ALA A 111 -7.51 -24.93 60.22
CA ALA A 111 -7.39 -23.67 59.46
C ALA A 111 -6.90 -23.94 58.02
N LEU A 112 -5.84 -24.74 57.85
CA LEU A 112 -5.33 -25.13 56.53
C LEU A 112 -6.37 -25.93 55.73
N SER A 113 -7.13 -26.82 56.38
CA SER A 113 -8.21 -27.56 55.72
C SER A 113 -9.31 -26.63 55.23
N LYS A 114 -9.66 -25.59 55.99
CA LYS A 114 -10.66 -24.59 55.60
C LYS A 114 -10.16 -23.73 54.44
N GLU A 115 -8.90 -23.31 54.48
CA GLU A 115 -8.28 -22.56 53.39
C GLU A 115 -8.24 -23.38 52.10
N ASN A 116 -7.80 -24.65 52.19
CA ASN A 116 -7.77 -25.55 51.04
C ASN A 116 -9.18 -25.77 50.44
N ALA A 117 -10.21 -25.95 51.27
CA ALA A 117 -11.59 -26.03 50.80
C ALA A 117 -12.05 -24.73 50.09
N THR A 118 -11.62 -23.57 50.60
CA THR A 118 -11.94 -22.26 50.01
C THR A 118 -11.27 -22.10 48.64
N LEU A 119 -9.97 -22.41 48.55
CA LEU A 119 -9.22 -22.40 47.30
C LEU A 119 -9.79 -23.36 46.26
N LEU A 120 -10.28 -24.52 46.68
CA LEU A 120 -10.92 -25.48 45.77
C LEU A 120 -12.22 -24.92 45.18
N ILE A 121 -13.03 -24.24 45.99
CA ILE A 121 -14.25 -23.57 45.52
C ILE A 121 -13.90 -22.43 44.56
N GLU A 122 -12.87 -21.64 44.85
CA GLU A 122 -12.40 -20.58 43.95
C GLU A 122 -11.87 -21.15 42.64
N GLY A 123 -11.11 -22.25 42.68
CA GLY A 123 -10.64 -22.97 41.49
C GLY A 123 -11.81 -23.43 40.62
N GLN A 124 -12.88 -23.98 41.22
CA GLN A 124 -14.09 -24.36 40.49
C GLN A 124 -14.81 -23.15 39.88
N ARG A 125 -14.87 -22.02 40.59
CA ARG A 125 -15.45 -20.77 40.06
C ARG A 125 -14.64 -20.23 38.88
N ASN A 126 -13.32 -20.19 39.00
CA ASN A 126 -12.43 -19.73 37.94
C ASN A 126 -12.50 -20.64 36.71
N ALA A 127 -12.55 -21.96 36.89
CA ALA A 127 -12.74 -22.90 35.78
C ALA A 127 -14.06 -22.66 35.03
N LYS A 128 -15.16 -22.39 35.74
CA LYS A 128 -16.44 -22.02 35.13
C LYS A 128 -16.37 -20.68 34.40
N LEU A 129 -15.67 -19.69 34.96
CA LEU A 129 -15.49 -18.38 34.34
C LEU A 129 -14.71 -18.49 33.03
N ILE A 130 -13.61 -19.26 33.03
CA ILE A 130 -12.81 -19.54 31.83
C ILE A 130 -13.67 -20.22 30.77
N ALA A 131 -14.39 -21.29 31.13
CA ALA A 131 -15.26 -21.99 30.17
C ALA A 131 -16.37 -21.10 29.58
N ASN A 132 -16.93 -20.17 30.38
CA ASN A 132 -17.91 -19.21 29.89
C ASN A 132 -17.27 -18.17 28.95
N SER A 133 -16.07 -17.68 29.29
CA SER A 133 -15.28 -16.80 28.41
C SER A 133 -14.96 -17.49 27.08
N ASP A 134 -14.53 -18.75 27.12
CA ASP A 134 -14.22 -19.54 25.91
C ASP A 134 -15.47 -19.69 25.02
N ALA A 135 -16.63 -20.00 25.62
CA ALA A 135 -17.89 -20.09 24.91
C ALA A 135 -18.34 -18.74 24.31
N GLN A 136 -18.08 -17.63 25.00
CA GLN A 136 -18.34 -16.28 24.48
C GLN A 136 -17.42 -15.96 23.31
N THR A 137 -16.12 -16.26 23.42
CA THR A 137 -15.18 -16.09 22.31
C THR A 137 -15.58 -16.92 21.10
N ASP A 138 -15.99 -18.18 21.28
CA ASP A 138 -16.50 -19.02 20.20
C ASP A 138 -17.76 -18.43 19.54
N THR A 139 -18.64 -17.83 20.33
CA THR A 139 -19.84 -17.16 19.82
C THR A 139 -19.49 -15.93 19.00
N ILE A 140 -18.56 -15.10 19.48
CA ILE A 140 -18.06 -13.92 18.77
C ILE A 140 -17.39 -14.34 17.45
N ILE A 141 -16.56 -15.38 17.50
CA ILE A 141 -15.91 -15.99 16.33
C ILE A 141 -16.96 -16.40 15.28
N ARG A 142 -18.02 -17.11 15.70
CA ARG A 142 -19.11 -17.51 14.80
C ARG A 142 -19.87 -16.32 14.22
N GLN A 143 -20.12 -15.29 15.02
CA GLN A 143 -20.77 -14.06 14.55
C GLN A 143 -19.90 -13.32 13.54
N LEU A 144 -18.59 -13.23 13.78
CA LEU A 144 -17.64 -12.58 12.87
C LEU A 144 -17.52 -13.35 11.56
N ALA A 145 -17.47 -14.69 11.63
CA ALA A 145 -17.53 -15.56 10.45
C ALA A 145 -18.87 -15.41 9.70
N ALA A 146 -19.99 -15.30 10.42
CA ALA A 146 -21.30 -15.08 9.80
C ALA A 146 -21.38 -13.72 9.08
N CYS A 147 -20.86 -12.65 9.69
CA CYS A 147 -20.86 -11.31 9.09
C CYS A 147 -20.02 -11.26 7.80
N THR A 148 -18.84 -11.89 7.80
CA THR A 148 -17.92 -11.92 6.65
C THR A 148 -18.46 -12.74 5.47
N ILE A 149 -19.20 -13.81 5.75
CA ILE A 149 -19.81 -14.65 4.71
C ILE A 149 -21.20 -14.13 4.30
N SER A 150 -21.80 -13.23 5.08
CA SER A 150 -23.19 -12.80 4.86
C SER A 150 -23.43 -12.20 3.48
N ASP A 151 -24.54 -12.60 2.84
CA ASP A 151 -24.95 -12.06 1.53
C ASP A 151 -25.04 -10.52 1.50
N PRO A 152 -25.54 -9.82 2.54
CA PRO A 152 -25.58 -8.36 2.56
C PRO A 152 -24.19 -7.72 2.55
N TYR A 153 -23.23 -8.30 3.28
CA TYR A 153 -21.85 -7.82 3.29
C TYR A 153 -21.19 -8.05 1.92
N GLN A 154 -21.34 -9.24 1.34
CA GLN A 154 -20.84 -9.52 -0.01
C GLN A 154 -21.46 -8.59 -1.05
N TYR A 155 -22.75 -8.30 -0.93
CA TYR A 155 -23.45 -7.35 -1.79
C TYR A 155 -22.91 -5.93 -1.66
N ALA A 156 -22.64 -5.46 -0.43
CA ALA A 156 -22.03 -4.16 -0.20
C ALA A 156 -20.63 -4.08 -0.84
N CYS A 157 -19.79 -5.11 -0.69
CA CYS A 157 -18.49 -5.17 -1.35
C CYS A 157 -18.60 -5.15 -2.88
N GLN A 158 -19.58 -5.85 -3.46
CA GLN A 158 -19.84 -5.80 -4.91
C GLN A 158 -20.27 -4.40 -5.36
N LEU A 159 -21.09 -3.71 -4.56
CA LEU A 159 -21.52 -2.35 -4.84
C LEU A 159 -20.32 -1.39 -4.85
N ASP A 160 -19.42 -1.48 -3.88
CA ASP A 160 -18.20 -0.66 -3.82
C ASP A 160 -17.30 -0.87 -5.06
N ILE A 161 -17.12 -2.14 -5.48
CA ILE A 161 -16.39 -2.47 -6.70
C ILE A 161 -17.07 -1.82 -7.92
N SER A 162 -18.39 -1.89 -8.01
CA SER A 162 -19.16 -1.29 -9.11
C SER A 162 -19.01 0.24 -9.14
N MET A 163 -19.04 0.91 -7.99
CA MET A 163 -18.84 2.34 -7.88
C MET A 163 -17.44 2.75 -8.35
N ILE A 164 -16.41 1.98 -7.96
CA ILE A 164 -15.03 2.21 -8.41
C ILE A 164 -14.94 2.06 -9.94
N ARG A 165 -15.58 1.03 -10.53
CA ARG A 165 -15.62 0.83 -11.99
C ARG A 165 -16.24 2.02 -12.71
N GLU A 166 -17.41 2.48 -12.26
CA GLU A 166 -18.11 3.62 -12.86
C GLU A 166 -17.31 4.92 -12.74
N SER A 167 -16.69 5.17 -11.59
CA SER A 167 -15.87 6.37 -11.37
C SER A 167 -14.66 6.43 -12.31
N ARG A 168 -14.02 5.28 -12.59
CA ARG A 168 -12.92 5.17 -13.56
C ARG A 168 -13.42 5.33 -14.98
N HIS A 169 -14.52 4.68 -15.35
CA HIS A 169 -15.13 4.84 -16.67
C HIS A 169 -15.46 6.31 -16.96
N LYS A 170 -16.08 7.00 -16.00
CA LYS A 170 -16.35 8.45 -16.07
C LYS A 170 -15.07 9.27 -16.25
N THR A 171 -13.98 8.87 -15.62
CA THR A 171 -12.68 9.56 -15.73
C THR A 171 -12.04 9.34 -17.11
N VAL A 172 -12.08 8.12 -17.63
CA VAL A 172 -11.60 7.79 -18.98
C VAL A 172 -12.41 8.53 -20.04
N LEU A 173 -13.74 8.53 -19.92
CA LEU A 173 -14.62 9.28 -20.83
C LEU A 173 -14.33 10.79 -20.79
N ARG A 174 -14.13 11.37 -19.60
CA ARG A 174 -13.74 12.78 -19.46
C ARG A 174 -12.42 13.06 -20.17
N GLN A 175 -11.39 12.22 -19.99
CA GLN A 175 -10.12 12.37 -20.68
C GLN A 175 -10.27 12.25 -22.21
N LEU A 176 -11.10 11.30 -22.67
CA LEU A 176 -11.38 11.11 -24.09
C LEU A 176 -12.07 12.34 -24.68
N VAL A 177 -13.12 12.83 -24.04
CA VAL A 177 -13.83 14.07 -24.45
C VAL A 177 -12.90 15.27 -24.43
N SER A 178 -12.07 15.45 -23.40
CA SER A 178 -11.08 16.53 -23.35
C SER A 178 -10.04 16.43 -24.48
N SER A 179 -9.55 15.22 -24.77
CA SER A 179 -8.61 14.99 -25.87
C SER A 179 -9.25 15.24 -27.24
N LEU A 180 -10.51 14.81 -27.42
CA LEU A 180 -11.27 14.98 -28.64
C LEU A 180 -11.54 16.48 -28.88
N LYS A 181 -11.99 17.18 -27.84
CA LYS A 181 -12.18 18.64 -27.86
C LYS A 181 -10.88 19.36 -28.21
N GLY A 182 -9.77 19.01 -27.56
CA GLY A 182 -8.46 19.58 -27.91
C GLY A 182 -8.06 19.32 -29.37
N SER A 183 -8.30 18.12 -29.89
CA SER A 183 -8.04 17.81 -31.30
C SER A 183 -8.96 18.55 -32.27
N PHE A 184 -10.22 18.75 -31.87
CA PHE A 184 -11.23 19.48 -32.64
C PHE A 184 -10.90 20.98 -32.70
N ASP A 185 -10.58 21.58 -31.55
CA ASP A 185 -10.23 23.00 -31.43
C ASP A 185 -8.93 23.33 -32.20
N MET A 186 -8.00 22.37 -32.31
CA MET A 186 -6.76 22.50 -33.10
C MET A 186 -6.97 22.25 -34.60
N SER A 187 -8.04 21.56 -34.98
CA SER A 187 -8.37 21.36 -36.39
C SER A 187 -8.99 22.63 -36.97
N GLN A 188 -8.43 23.15 -38.06
CA GLN A 188 -9.06 24.28 -38.75
C GLN A 188 -10.48 23.91 -39.17
N LYS A 189 -11.43 24.85 -39.02
CA LYS A 189 -12.80 24.70 -39.53
C LYS A 189 -12.74 24.53 -41.06
N ILE A 190 -12.72 23.29 -41.53
CA ILE A 190 -12.87 22.99 -42.95
C ILE A 190 -14.36 23.01 -43.24
N MET A 191 -14.81 24.09 -43.87
CA MET A 191 -16.16 24.14 -44.42
C MET A 191 -16.24 23.12 -45.57
N PRO A 192 -17.17 22.14 -45.52
CA PRO A 192 -17.30 21.18 -46.60
C PRO A 192 -17.70 21.91 -47.88
N SER A 193 -16.92 21.72 -48.94
CA SER A 193 -17.33 22.16 -50.28
C SER A 193 -18.67 21.50 -50.62
N LYS A 194 -19.61 22.26 -51.16
CA LYS A 194 -20.93 21.78 -51.63
C LYS A 194 -20.90 21.27 -53.08
N THR A 195 -19.71 21.08 -53.64
CA THR A 195 -19.58 20.58 -55.02
C THR A 195 -19.92 19.08 -55.09
N ASP A 196 -20.62 18.67 -56.14
CA ASP A 196 -21.06 17.27 -56.35
C ASP A 196 -19.89 16.27 -56.32
N TYR A 197 -18.73 16.68 -56.85
CA TYR A 197 -17.48 15.92 -56.77
C TYR A 197 -17.01 15.70 -55.33
N SER A 198 -17.02 16.75 -54.50
CA SER A 198 -16.60 16.64 -53.10
C SER A 198 -17.57 15.80 -52.25
N GLN A 199 -18.85 15.76 -52.63
CA GLN A 199 -19.85 14.91 -51.96
C GLN A 199 -19.61 13.43 -52.26
N LYS A 200 -19.43 13.08 -53.54
CA LYS A 200 -19.02 11.72 -53.95
C LYS A 200 -17.70 11.29 -53.32
N LEU A 201 -16.75 12.20 -53.16
CA LEU A 201 -15.47 11.91 -52.51
C LEU A 201 -15.66 11.63 -51.01
N ARG A 202 -16.52 12.38 -50.32
CA ARG A 202 -16.85 12.14 -48.90
C ARG A 202 -17.53 10.78 -48.73
N ASP A 203 -18.52 10.47 -49.55
CA ASP A 203 -19.24 9.19 -49.52
C ASP A 203 -18.31 8.00 -49.83
N HIS A 204 -17.28 8.19 -50.65
CA HIS A 204 -16.26 7.17 -50.86
C HIS A 204 -15.39 6.93 -49.60
N PHE A 205 -15.16 7.96 -48.79
CA PHE A 205 -14.36 7.85 -47.56
C PHE A 205 -15.18 7.55 -46.31
N THR A 206 -16.51 7.65 -46.34
CA THR A 206 -17.36 7.35 -45.16
C THR A 206 -17.13 5.93 -44.68
N ASP A 207 -17.05 4.94 -45.57
CA ASP A 207 -16.84 3.54 -45.21
C ASP A 207 -15.47 3.30 -44.55
N SER A 208 -14.44 4.03 -45.00
CA SER A 208 -13.12 3.98 -44.38
C SER A 208 -13.10 4.65 -43.00
N ILE A 209 -13.86 5.73 -42.83
CA ILE A 209 -13.98 6.47 -41.57
C ILE A 209 -14.79 5.65 -40.56
N THR A 210 -15.92 5.06 -40.97
CA THR A 210 -16.74 4.21 -40.11
C THR A 210 -15.97 2.97 -39.69
N LEU A 211 -15.22 2.33 -40.60
CA LEU A 211 -14.35 1.20 -40.26
C LEU A 211 -13.26 1.61 -39.25
N LYS A 212 -12.62 2.76 -39.44
CA LYS A 212 -11.61 3.26 -38.49
C LYS A 212 -12.21 3.62 -37.12
N ALA A 213 -13.43 4.15 -37.09
CA ALA A 213 -14.15 4.42 -35.84
C ALA A 213 -14.46 3.09 -35.12
N ALA A 214 -15.04 2.11 -35.83
CA ALA A 214 -15.32 0.80 -35.28
C ALA A 214 -14.06 0.08 -34.76
N MET A 215 -12.92 0.18 -35.48
CA MET A 215 -11.65 -0.37 -35.01
C MET A 215 -11.14 0.32 -33.74
N LYS A 216 -11.32 1.63 -33.60
CA LYS A 216 -10.95 2.37 -32.38
C LYS A 216 -11.84 1.98 -31.21
N ASP A 217 -13.15 1.87 -31.43
CA ASP A 217 -14.11 1.45 -30.40
C ASP A 217 -13.82 0.01 -29.95
N ALA A 218 -13.56 -0.91 -30.89
CA ALA A 218 -13.19 -2.28 -30.56
C ALA A 218 -11.88 -2.35 -29.75
N HIS A 219 -10.87 -1.54 -30.10
CA HIS A 219 -9.63 -1.45 -29.33
C HIS A 219 -9.83 -0.85 -27.94
N PHE A 220 -10.71 0.13 -27.81
CA PHE A 220 -11.07 0.74 -26.54
C PHE A 220 -11.77 -0.27 -25.64
N ASN A 221 -12.80 -0.94 -26.14
CA ASN A 221 -13.54 -1.98 -25.41
C ASN A 221 -12.62 -3.11 -24.98
N TYR A 222 -11.76 -3.62 -25.88
CA TYR A 222 -10.80 -4.67 -25.52
C TYR A 222 -9.85 -4.26 -24.38
N ARG A 223 -9.33 -3.03 -24.40
CA ARG A 223 -8.45 -2.54 -23.32
C ARG A 223 -9.22 -2.38 -22.01
N TYR A 224 -10.41 -1.81 -22.08
CA TYR A 224 -11.27 -1.59 -20.93
C TYR A 224 -11.67 -2.92 -20.28
N ASP A 225 -12.07 -3.92 -21.08
CA ASP A 225 -12.45 -5.26 -20.60
C ASP A 225 -11.27 -5.96 -19.90
N VAL A 226 -10.06 -5.87 -20.46
CA VAL A 226 -8.85 -6.43 -19.82
C VAL A 226 -8.53 -5.73 -18.51
N GLU A 227 -8.64 -4.40 -18.46
CA GLU A 227 -8.42 -3.63 -17.23
C GLU A 227 -9.50 -3.92 -16.18
N ASP A 228 -10.76 -4.07 -16.59
CA ASP A 228 -11.86 -4.41 -15.70
C ASP A 228 -11.75 -5.82 -15.14
N HIS A 229 -11.36 -6.78 -15.99
CA HIS A 229 -11.07 -8.15 -15.56
C HIS A 229 -9.92 -8.18 -14.54
N ASN A 230 -8.85 -7.43 -14.79
CA ASN A 230 -7.74 -7.29 -13.84
C ASN A 230 -8.16 -6.64 -12.53
N MET A 231 -9.07 -5.64 -12.57
CA MET A 231 -9.62 -5.06 -11.35
C MET A 231 -10.45 -6.06 -10.57
N HIS A 232 -11.27 -6.85 -11.27
CA HIS A 232 -12.08 -7.88 -10.63
C HIS A 232 -11.20 -8.92 -9.93
N ILE A 233 -10.14 -9.40 -10.60
CA ILE A 233 -9.15 -10.31 -10.01
C ILE A 233 -8.51 -9.68 -8.77
N LYS A 234 -8.09 -8.41 -8.83
CA LYS A 234 -7.51 -7.72 -7.67
C LYS A 234 -8.50 -7.59 -6.51
N ALA A 235 -9.77 -7.33 -6.79
CA ALA A 235 -10.80 -7.26 -5.77
C ALA A 235 -11.03 -8.62 -5.11
N LEU A 236 -11.05 -9.70 -5.89
CA LEU A 236 -11.13 -11.07 -5.37
C LEU A 236 -9.92 -11.43 -4.51
N ILE A 237 -8.71 -11.06 -4.93
CA ILE A 237 -7.48 -11.27 -4.15
C ILE A 237 -7.53 -10.48 -2.84
N SER A 238 -8.01 -9.23 -2.87
CA SER A 238 -8.20 -8.42 -1.65
C SER A 238 -9.20 -9.05 -0.69
N HIS A 239 -10.27 -9.68 -1.21
CA HIS A 239 -11.23 -10.39 -0.37
C HIS A 239 -10.61 -11.65 0.25
N ILE A 240 -9.78 -12.38 -0.51
CA ILE A 240 -9.01 -13.51 0.03
C ILE A 240 -8.04 -13.05 1.12
N ASP A 241 -7.41 -11.89 0.96
CA ASP A 241 -6.51 -11.30 1.97
C ASP A 241 -7.24 -10.90 3.26
N GLU A 242 -8.42 -10.30 3.13
CA GLU A 242 -9.28 -10.03 4.28
C GLU A 242 -9.70 -11.34 4.97
N LEU A 243 -10.10 -12.36 4.20
CA LEU A 243 -10.44 -13.68 4.76
C LEU A 243 -9.24 -14.33 5.46
N ASN A 244 -8.02 -14.21 4.89
CA ASN A 244 -6.80 -14.70 5.53
C ASN A 244 -6.54 -13.99 6.87
N SER A 245 -6.69 -12.66 6.92
CA SER A 245 -6.56 -11.88 8.16
C SER A 245 -7.56 -12.37 9.22
N ARG A 246 -8.80 -12.68 8.81
CA ARG A 246 -9.80 -13.27 9.72
C ARG A 246 -9.44 -14.69 10.12
N LEU A 247 -8.91 -15.51 9.24
CA LEU A 247 -8.45 -16.86 9.59
C LEU A 247 -7.30 -16.83 10.59
N GLU A 248 -6.42 -15.83 10.51
CA GLU A 248 -5.38 -15.59 11.53
C GLU A 248 -5.99 -15.18 12.87
N ASP A 249 -6.97 -14.28 12.90
CA ASP A 249 -7.72 -13.92 14.11
C ASP A 249 -8.36 -15.17 14.76
N LEU A 250 -8.83 -16.12 13.94
CA LEU A 250 -9.43 -17.39 14.37
C LEU A 250 -8.40 -18.47 14.71
N LYS A 251 -7.09 -18.19 14.60
CA LYS A 251 -5.99 -19.15 14.80
C LYS A 251 -6.06 -20.36 13.86
N LEU A 252 -6.65 -20.21 12.68
CA LEU A 252 -6.78 -21.24 11.64
C LEU A 252 -5.70 -21.08 10.55
N GLN A 253 -4.44 -21.02 10.98
CA GLN A 253 -3.29 -20.73 10.10
C GLN A 253 -3.08 -21.79 9.01
N ASP A 254 -3.52 -23.02 9.24
CA ASP A 254 -3.40 -24.14 8.29
C ASP A 254 -4.19 -23.90 6.98
N TYR A 255 -5.17 -23.00 6.99
CA TYR A 255 -6.03 -22.70 5.84
C TYR A 255 -5.69 -21.37 5.16
N VAL A 256 -4.66 -20.66 5.63
CA VAL A 256 -4.23 -19.38 5.06
C VAL A 256 -3.65 -19.62 3.67
N ILE A 257 -4.17 -18.91 2.67
CA ILE A 257 -3.75 -19.05 1.29
C ILE A 257 -2.68 -18.00 0.97
N SER A 258 -1.57 -18.39 0.33
CA SER A 258 -0.52 -17.45 -0.07
C SER A 258 -1.00 -16.48 -1.15
N ILE A 259 -1.18 -15.21 -0.79
CA ILE A 259 -1.59 -14.12 -1.68
C ILE A 259 -0.51 -13.85 -2.74
N ASP A 260 0.76 -14.04 -2.40
CA ASP A 260 1.88 -13.81 -3.32
C ASP A 260 1.87 -14.81 -4.48
N GLU A 261 1.51 -16.07 -4.21
CA GLU A 261 1.36 -17.11 -5.24
C GLU A 261 0.17 -16.80 -6.17
N LEU A 262 -0.97 -16.40 -5.60
CA LEU A 262 -2.15 -15.95 -6.35
C LEU A 262 -1.83 -14.74 -7.23
N ASN A 263 -1.10 -13.76 -6.69
CA ASN A 263 -0.66 -12.60 -7.46
C ASN A 263 0.28 -13.00 -8.61
N GLN A 264 1.17 -13.97 -8.39
CA GLN A 264 2.05 -14.49 -9.44
C GLN A 264 1.31 -15.24 -10.56
N GLN A 265 0.24 -15.95 -10.20
CA GLN A 265 -0.53 -16.78 -11.13
C GLN A 265 -1.54 -15.98 -11.97
N PHE A 266 -2.23 -15.03 -11.33
CA PHE A 266 -3.38 -14.35 -11.95
C PHE A 266 -3.12 -12.91 -12.36
N GLN A 267 -2.07 -12.26 -11.86
CA GLN A 267 -1.65 -11.03 -12.51
C GLN A 267 -0.97 -11.38 -13.82
N PRO A 268 -1.33 -10.74 -14.95
CA PRO A 268 -0.56 -10.88 -16.17
C PRO A 268 0.87 -10.51 -15.80
N LYS A 269 1.81 -11.45 -15.98
CA LYS A 269 3.24 -11.18 -15.84
C LYS A 269 3.45 -9.85 -16.55
N LYS A 270 3.78 -8.78 -15.81
CA LYS A 270 4.26 -7.55 -16.43
C LYS A 270 5.28 -8.06 -17.44
N PRO A 271 5.16 -7.75 -18.74
CA PRO A 271 6.15 -8.17 -19.72
C PRO A 271 7.48 -7.80 -19.07
N THR A 272 8.25 -8.83 -18.74
CA THR A 272 9.51 -8.75 -17.97
C THR A 272 10.15 -7.45 -18.35
N GLU A 273 10.33 -6.56 -17.36
CA GLU A 273 10.87 -5.22 -17.58
C GLU A 273 11.92 -5.29 -18.67
N ALA A 274 11.49 -4.88 -19.87
CA ALA A 274 12.37 -4.73 -20.99
C ALA A 274 13.47 -3.83 -20.44
N THR A 275 14.71 -4.35 -20.41
CA THR A 275 15.87 -3.64 -19.87
C THR A 275 15.82 -2.20 -20.37
N SER A 276 16.29 -1.23 -19.59
CA SER A 276 16.30 0.20 -19.98
C SER A 276 16.73 0.40 -21.44
N GLU A 277 17.64 -0.43 -21.93
CA GLU A 277 18.11 -0.52 -23.31
C GLU A 277 17.03 -0.89 -24.34
N GLU A 278 16.16 -1.86 -24.07
CA GLU A 278 15.13 -2.31 -25.02
C GLU A 278 13.94 -1.31 -25.11
N VAL A 279 13.66 -0.57 -24.03
CA VAL A 279 12.70 0.55 -24.06
C VAL A 279 13.26 1.74 -24.85
N GLU A 280 14.56 1.98 -24.74
CA GLU A 280 15.27 3.04 -25.45
C GLU A 280 15.44 2.70 -26.95
N GLU A 281 15.68 1.44 -27.28
CA GLU A 281 15.71 0.92 -28.65
C GLU A 281 14.33 1.02 -29.34
N ARG A 282 13.24 0.71 -28.62
CA ARG A 282 11.87 0.92 -29.13
C ARG A 282 11.53 2.40 -29.34
N ARG A 283 12.07 3.31 -28.51
CA ARG A 283 11.91 4.76 -28.71
C ARG A 283 12.71 5.24 -29.91
N ASN A 284 13.94 4.77 -30.09
CA ASN A 284 14.77 5.11 -31.24
C ASN A 284 14.18 4.58 -32.55
N ASN A 285 13.71 3.33 -32.57
CA ASN A 285 13.03 2.75 -33.73
C ASN A 285 11.74 3.51 -34.11
N LYS A 286 11.00 4.04 -33.12
CA LYS A 286 9.83 4.89 -33.39
C LYS A 286 10.21 6.26 -33.97
N LYS A 287 11.28 6.88 -33.45
CA LYS A 287 11.81 8.15 -33.98
C LYS A 287 12.31 7.98 -35.42
N GLU A 288 13.06 6.92 -35.69
CA GLU A 288 13.59 6.62 -37.02
C GLU A 288 12.49 6.34 -38.04
N ARG A 289 11.44 5.58 -37.67
CA ARG A 289 10.26 5.39 -38.53
C ARG A 289 9.55 6.70 -38.83
N HIS A 290 9.38 7.57 -37.84
CA HIS A 290 8.74 8.87 -38.02
C HIS A 290 9.57 9.79 -38.93
N GLU A 291 10.90 9.77 -38.78
CA GLU A 291 11.80 10.55 -39.63
C GLU A 291 11.81 10.04 -41.08
N ASN A 292 11.78 8.72 -41.29
CA ASN A 292 11.66 8.11 -42.61
C ASN A 292 10.33 8.46 -43.30
N LEU A 293 9.20 8.46 -42.57
CA LEU A 293 7.90 8.90 -43.08
C LEU A 293 7.93 10.37 -43.51
N LEU A 294 8.53 11.25 -42.69
CA LEU A 294 8.71 12.67 -43.03
C LEU A 294 9.58 12.87 -44.28
N GLN A 295 10.62 12.06 -44.46
CA GLN A 295 11.46 12.11 -45.66
C GLN A 295 10.71 11.61 -46.90
N GLU A 296 9.90 10.56 -46.78
CA GLU A 296 9.05 10.08 -47.87
C GLU A 296 8.00 11.11 -48.29
N ASP A 297 7.34 11.77 -47.33
CA ASP A 297 6.37 12.82 -47.63
C ASP A 297 7.01 14.02 -48.33
N LYS A 298 8.22 14.42 -47.92
CA LYS A 298 8.99 15.46 -48.62
C LYS A 298 9.34 15.06 -50.05
N LYS A 299 9.71 13.79 -50.29
CA LYS A 299 9.97 13.27 -51.64
C LYS A 299 8.69 13.28 -52.49
N ARG A 300 7.56 12.82 -51.94
CA ARG A 300 6.27 12.83 -52.63
C ARG A 300 5.82 14.25 -52.99
N GLN A 301 6.02 15.21 -52.10
CA GLN A 301 5.73 16.62 -52.40
C GLN A 301 6.62 17.17 -53.52
N ALA A 302 7.92 16.86 -53.51
CA ALA A 302 8.84 17.27 -54.57
C ALA A 302 8.48 16.63 -55.93
N ASP A 303 8.11 15.35 -55.94
CA ASP A 303 7.69 14.64 -57.15
C ASP A 303 6.36 15.19 -57.69
N ALA A 304 5.40 15.50 -56.82
CA ALA A 304 4.14 16.13 -57.20
C ALA A 304 4.35 17.54 -57.77
N GLU A 305 5.24 18.35 -57.18
CA GLU A 305 5.58 19.68 -57.69
C GLU A 305 6.27 19.59 -59.07
N ASN A 306 7.16 18.61 -59.26
CA ASN A 306 7.81 18.36 -60.54
C ASN A 306 6.83 17.87 -61.61
N ALA A 307 5.86 17.03 -61.24
CA ALA A 307 4.78 16.60 -62.13
C ALA A 307 3.90 17.79 -62.57
N ALA A 308 3.49 18.64 -61.63
CA ALA A 308 2.72 19.85 -61.93
C ALA A 308 3.49 20.82 -62.85
N LYS A 309 4.81 20.97 -62.66
CA LYS A 309 5.66 21.77 -63.56
C LYS A 309 5.73 21.19 -64.97
N ARG A 310 5.76 19.86 -65.12
CA ARG A 310 5.74 19.19 -66.44
C ARG A 310 4.40 19.39 -67.14
N GLU A 311 3.29 19.20 -66.43
CA GLU A 311 1.94 19.39 -66.96
C GLU A 311 1.72 20.84 -67.42
N LYS A 312 2.17 21.82 -66.63
CA LYS A 312 2.10 23.25 -67.01
C LYS A 312 2.89 23.54 -68.29
N ARG A 313 4.11 22.99 -68.44
CA ARG A 313 4.93 23.14 -69.65
C ARG A 313 4.28 22.50 -70.88
N GLU A 314 3.62 21.36 -70.70
CA GLU A 314 2.91 20.68 -71.78
C GLU A 314 1.65 21.45 -72.21
N ALA A 315 0.89 21.97 -71.25
CA ALA A 315 -0.26 22.83 -71.52
C ALA A 315 0.15 24.11 -72.28
N ASP A 316 1.23 24.76 -71.87
CA ASP A 316 1.78 25.94 -72.58
C ASP A 316 2.25 25.59 -74.00
N ARG A 317 2.83 24.39 -74.22
CA ARG A 317 3.20 23.91 -75.55
C ARG A 317 1.98 23.72 -76.44
N LYS A 318 0.94 23.03 -75.95
CA LYS A 318 -0.32 22.82 -76.69
C LYS A 318 -0.97 24.15 -77.06
N ARG A 319 -1.04 25.10 -76.12
CA ARG A 319 -1.60 26.44 -76.37
C ARG A 319 -0.83 27.21 -77.46
N ARG A 320 0.50 27.06 -77.54
CA ARG A 320 1.30 27.66 -78.62
C ARG A 320 1.06 26.99 -79.97
N GLU A 321 0.88 25.67 -80.00
CA GLU A 321 0.56 24.94 -81.23
C GLU A 321 -0.83 25.31 -81.76
N GLU A 322 -1.82 25.43 -80.87
CA GLU A 322 -3.18 25.89 -81.23
C GLU A 322 -3.18 27.32 -81.80
N LEU A 323 -2.40 28.23 -81.21
CA LEU A 323 -2.23 29.59 -81.72
C LEU A 323 -1.62 29.61 -83.12
N LYS A 324 -0.58 28.80 -83.38
CA LYS A 324 0.02 28.68 -84.71
C LYS A 324 -0.97 28.14 -85.74
N GLN A 325 -1.72 27.10 -85.41
CA GLN A 325 -2.75 26.56 -86.30
C GLN A 325 -3.87 27.57 -86.58
N ALA A 326 -4.23 28.39 -85.60
CA ALA A 326 -5.21 29.45 -85.79
C ALA A 326 -4.68 30.57 -86.72
N GLU A 327 -3.40 30.91 -86.61
CA GLU A 327 -2.74 31.87 -87.51
C GLU A 327 -2.63 31.36 -88.94
N GLU A 328 -2.22 30.11 -89.13
CA GLU A 328 -2.17 29.46 -90.46
C GLU A 328 -3.54 29.43 -91.13
N LYS A 329 -4.61 29.10 -90.38
CA LYS A 329 -5.99 29.16 -90.89
C LYS A 329 -6.38 30.58 -91.32
N ARG A 330 -6.03 31.60 -90.54
CA ARG A 330 -6.27 33.01 -90.90
C ARG A 330 -5.46 33.45 -92.12
N GLU A 331 -4.25 32.94 -92.32
CA GLU A 331 -3.46 33.20 -93.52
C GLU A 331 -4.04 32.51 -94.76
N GLU A 332 -4.52 31.28 -94.62
CA GLU A 332 -5.18 30.57 -95.71
C GLU A 332 -6.49 31.25 -96.11
N GLU A 333 -7.27 31.75 -95.15
CA GLU A 333 -8.45 32.58 -95.41
C GLU A 333 -8.08 33.88 -96.14
N ARG A 334 -7.04 34.60 -95.67
CA ARG A 334 -6.53 35.80 -96.37
C ARG A 334 -6.09 35.49 -97.80
N ARG A 335 -5.46 34.33 -98.04
CA ARG A 335 -5.05 33.89 -99.38
C ARG A 335 -6.25 33.58 -100.27
N LYS A 336 -7.27 32.89 -99.76
CA LYS A 336 -8.54 32.62 -100.47
C LYS A 336 -9.27 33.90 -100.82
N ASP A 337 -9.28 34.89 -99.92
CA ASP A 337 -9.88 36.19 -100.19
C ASP A 337 -9.10 37.00 -101.23
N LEU A 338 -7.77 36.93 -101.21
CA LEU A 338 -6.92 37.53 -102.24
C LEU A 338 -7.18 36.91 -103.62
N GLU A 339 -7.31 35.58 -103.68
CA GLU A 339 -7.62 34.83 -104.90
C GLU A 339 -9.01 35.19 -105.45
N LYS A 340 -10.03 35.26 -104.58
CA LYS A 340 -11.37 35.75 -104.94
C LYS A 340 -11.33 37.18 -105.48
N TYR A 341 -10.54 38.06 -104.85
CA TYR A 341 -10.38 39.44 -105.31
C TYR A 341 -9.74 39.49 -106.70
N GLN A 342 -8.69 38.71 -106.94
CA GLN A 342 -8.05 38.64 -108.27
C GLN A 342 -8.99 38.05 -109.33
N ALA A 343 -9.76 37.01 -108.99
CA ALA A 343 -10.76 36.43 -109.89
C ALA A 343 -11.86 37.44 -110.24
N ARG A 344 -12.36 38.19 -109.25
CA ARG A 344 -13.34 39.26 -109.46
C ARG A 344 -12.78 40.38 -110.33
N LYS A 345 -11.53 40.79 -110.10
CA LYS A 345 -10.86 41.79 -110.92
C LYS A 345 -10.71 41.33 -112.38
N ARG A 346 -10.32 40.07 -112.61
CA ARG A 346 -10.27 39.48 -113.97
C ARG A 346 -11.65 39.44 -114.63
N ALA A 347 -12.69 39.07 -113.87
CA ALA A 347 -14.06 39.05 -114.37
C ALA A 347 -14.58 40.48 -114.71
N GLU A 348 -14.21 41.49 -113.92
CA GLU A 348 -14.51 42.90 -114.21
C GLU A 348 -13.74 43.41 -115.43
N GLU A 349 -12.47 43.06 -115.59
CA GLU A 349 -11.68 43.36 -116.80
C GLU A 349 -12.25 42.66 -118.04
N GLU A 350 -12.72 41.42 -117.91
CA GLU A 350 -13.38 40.66 -118.98
C GLU A 350 -14.77 41.25 -119.31
N HIS A 351 -15.51 41.69 -118.31
CA HIS A 351 -16.77 42.40 -118.48
C HIS A 351 -16.55 43.76 -119.16
N GLN A 352 -15.48 44.49 -118.81
CA GLN A 352 -15.09 45.71 -119.51
C GLN A 352 -14.60 45.44 -120.95
N ARG A 353 -13.99 44.29 -121.23
CA ARG A 353 -13.69 43.86 -122.60
C ARG A 353 -14.98 43.56 -123.39
N LYS A 354 -15.98 42.94 -122.77
CA LYS A 354 -17.30 42.68 -123.39
C LYS A 354 -18.09 43.98 -123.63
N LEU A 355 -18.00 44.95 -122.72
CA LEU A 355 -18.61 46.28 -122.87
C LEU A 355 -17.97 47.15 -123.96
N LYS A 356 -16.71 46.90 -124.34
CA LYS A 356 -16.05 47.62 -125.45
C LYS A 356 -16.43 47.09 -126.86
N LEU A 357 -17.24 46.04 -126.96
CA LEU A 357 -17.71 45.43 -128.22
C LEU A 357 -19.21 45.60 -128.50
N SER A 358 -19.97 46.29 -127.63
CA SER A 358 -21.39 46.57 -127.87
C SER A 358 -21.68 48.07 -127.79
N GLY A 359 -21.66 48.71 -128.95
CA GLY A 359 -22.29 50.01 -129.18
C GLY A 359 -23.83 49.94 -129.17
N PRO A 360 -24.53 51.08 -129.20
CA PRO A 360 -25.50 51.44 -128.17
C PRO A 360 -26.94 51.37 -128.67
N PHE A 361 -27.89 51.00 -127.81
CA PHE A 361 -29.30 51.34 -128.03
C PHE A 361 -30.13 51.32 -126.74
N GLY A 362 -30.96 52.36 -126.59
CA GLY A 362 -32.34 52.17 -126.13
C GLY A 362 -32.64 52.39 -124.66
N GLN A 363 -33.24 53.55 -124.37
CA GLN A 363 -33.72 54.02 -123.08
C GLN A 363 -35.05 53.37 -122.61
N LYS A 364 -35.42 53.70 -121.34
CA LYS A 364 -36.76 53.74 -120.69
C LYS A 364 -37.19 52.42 -120.00
N LYS A 365 -37.74 52.36 -118.79
CA LYS A 365 -38.27 53.35 -117.79
C LYS A 365 -38.37 52.61 -116.43
N LYS A 366 -38.23 53.34 -115.30
CA LYS A 366 -38.51 52.89 -113.91
C LYS A 366 -40.03 52.82 -113.63
N PRO A 367 -40.49 52.01 -112.64
CA PRO A 367 -40.78 52.53 -111.29
C PRO A 367 -40.37 51.53 -110.17
N SER A 368 -39.59 51.92 -109.15
CA SER A 368 -40.01 52.35 -107.80
C SER A 368 -41.01 51.44 -107.06
N THR A 369 -40.54 50.51 -106.23
CA THR A 369 -41.05 50.32 -104.86
C THR A 369 -40.04 49.56 -103.99
N THR A 370 -39.90 50.04 -102.77
CA THR A 370 -38.96 49.70 -101.71
C THR A 370 -39.43 48.49 -100.87
N GLU A 371 -38.63 47.43 -100.82
CA GLU A 371 -38.62 46.47 -99.70
C GLU A 371 -37.15 46.19 -99.33
N ASN A 372 -36.70 46.71 -98.18
CA ASN A 372 -35.41 46.34 -97.58
C ASN A 372 -35.67 45.60 -96.27
N LYS A 373 -35.65 44.26 -96.34
CA LYS A 373 -35.25 43.40 -95.22
C LYS A 373 -33.73 43.53 -95.07
N SER A 374 -33.27 44.09 -93.96
CA SER A 374 -31.86 43.99 -93.54
C SER A 374 -31.79 43.37 -92.16
N THR A 375 -31.36 42.11 -92.17
CA THR A 375 -30.74 41.39 -91.04
C THR A 375 -29.43 42.04 -90.59
N LYS A 376 -29.05 41.72 -89.34
CA LYS A 376 -27.75 41.95 -88.67
C LYS A 376 -27.60 43.37 -88.10
N ILE A 377 -27.36 43.57 -86.81
CA ILE A 377 -26.08 43.31 -86.12
C ILE A 377 -26.34 43.22 -84.59
N THR A 378 -25.77 42.23 -83.92
CA THR A 378 -25.58 42.19 -82.45
C THR A 378 -24.27 42.87 -82.06
N PRO A 379 -24.25 43.78 -81.07
CA PRO A 379 -23.03 44.12 -80.36
C PRO A 379 -23.12 43.89 -78.84
N SER A 380 -22.07 43.22 -78.34
CA SER A 380 -21.23 43.62 -77.19
C SER A 380 -21.88 44.20 -75.92
N THR A 381 -21.75 43.41 -74.83
CA THR A 381 -21.09 43.75 -73.54
C THR A 381 -21.50 45.03 -72.80
N THR A 382 -21.97 44.90 -71.54
CA THR A 382 -21.74 45.75 -70.33
C THR A 382 -22.62 45.20 -69.19
N ILE A 383 -22.10 44.43 -68.21
CA ILE A 383 -21.69 44.84 -66.84
C ILE A 383 -22.68 45.77 -66.12
N LYS A 384 -23.36 45.24 -65.09
CA LYS A 384 -23.89 45.90 -63.85
C LYS A 384 -24.38 44.76 -62.94
N GLU A 385 -23.70 44.40 -61.86
CA GLU A 385 -23.57 45.09 -60.56
C GLU A 385 -24.84 44.98 -59.68
N LYS A 386 -24.66 44.21 -58.59
CA LYS A 386 -25.24 44.20 -57.23
C LYS A 386 -26.65 44.76 -56.96
N VAL A 387 -27.43 43.99 -56.18
CA VAL A 387 -28.07 44.26 -54.86
C VAL A 387 -28.70 42.89 -54.49
N GLU A 388 -28.29 42.08 -53.50
CA GLU A 388 -27.94 42.26 -52.08
C GLU A 388 -29.10 42.84 -51.25
N GLU A 389 -30.11 42.01 -50.96
CA GLU A 389 -31.09 42.27 -49.92
C GLU A 389 -31.60 40.93 -49.35
N PHE A 390 -31.03 40.51 -48.22
CA PHE A 390 -31.71 39.70 -47.21
C PHE A 390 -31.14 40.14 -45.86
N VAL A 391 -31.93 40.98 -45.20
CA VAL A 391 -31.68 41.57 -43.89
C VAL A 391 -31.98 40.49 -42.84
N ASP A 392 -30.99 40.20 -41.99
CA ASP A 392 -30.94 40.34 -40.51
C ASP A 392 -32.32 40.42 -39.82
N ASP A 393 -32.56 40.02 -38.58
CA ASP A 393 -31.81 39.55 -37.43
C ASP A 393 -32.97 39.14 -36.50
N GLU A 394 -32.89 38.02 -35.78
CA GLU A 394 -33.29 38.05 -34.37
C GLU A 394 -32.58 36.93 -33.61
N ASN A 395 -31.66 37.45 -32.82
CA ASN A 395 -30.77 36.86 -31.85
C ASN A 395 -31.52 36.76 -30.51
N GLU A 396 -30.93 36.00 -29.57
CA GLU A 396 -31.21 36.04 -28.13
C GLU A 396 -32.53 35.36 -27.67
N ASN A 397 -32.58 34.48 -26.66
CA ASN A 397 -31.70 34.29 -25.53
C ASN A 397 -31.71 32.83 -25.04
N ASN A 398 -30.53 32.45 -24.54
CA ASN A 398 -30.32 31.35 -23.61
C ASN A 398 -31.15 31.58 -22.34
N GLU A 399 -31.78 30.53 -21.82
CA GLU A 399 -32.07 30.44 -20.40
C GLU A 399 -31.66 29.06 -19.88
N GLU A 400 -30.98 29.10 -18.74
CA GLU A 400 -30.10 28.08 -18.20
C GLU A 400 -30.88 26.96 -17.49
N ASP A 401 -30.62 25.71 -17.87
CA ASP A 401 -31.00 24.54 -17.07
C ASP A 401 -30.03 24.41 -15.88
N LYS A 402 -30.48 24.83 -14.70
CA LYS A 402 -29.82 24.55 -13.41
C LYS A 402 -30.11 23.12 -12.95
N PRO A 403 -29.13 22.39 -12.38
CA PRO A 403 -29.38 21.14 -11.69
C PRO A 403 -30.03 21.38 -10.32
N LYS A 404 -30.87 20.41 -9.96
CA LYS A 404 -31.62 20.27 -8.70
C LYS A 404 -30.71 20.39 -7.47
N GLU A 405 -31.07 21.28 -6.55
CA GLU A 405 -30.69 21.17 -5.15
C GLU A 405 -31.56 20.07 -4.52
N GLU A 406 -30.92 18.96 -4.21
CA GLU A 406 -31.44 17.88 -3.40
C GLU A 406 -31.41 18.36 -1.94
N LYS A 407 -32.60 18.59 -1.38
CA LYS A 407 -32.77 18.86 0.06
C LYS A 407 -32.34 17.61 0.82
N THR A 408 -31.32 17.75 1.63
CA THR A 408 -31.02 16.87 2.76
C THR A 408 -32.24 16.80 3.68
N GLU A 409 -32.89 15.64 3.68
CA GLU A 409 -33.84 15.23 4.69
C GLU A 409 -33.03 14.93 5.96
N ASN A 410 -33.04 15.86 6.92
CA ASN A 410 -32.60 15.57 8.27
C ASN A 410 -33.66 14.68 8.92
N VAL A 411 -33.38 13.38 8.95
CA VAL A 411 -34.03 12.41 9.81
C VAL A 411 -33.01 11.97 10.83
N ASP A 412 -33.47 11.89 12.08
CA ASP A 412 -32.91 11.11 13.18
C ASP A 412 -31.94 11.83 14.14
N ASP A 413 -32.52 12.51 15.13
CA ASP A 413 -32.00 12.55 16.50
C ASP A 413 -33.11 12.05 17.42
N GLY A 414 -33.33 10.73 17.39
CA GLY A 414 -34.16 10.01 18.33
C GLY A 414 -33.42 9.76 19.66
N ASP A 415 -33.98 10.36 20.72
CA ASP A 415 -34.06 9.82 22.07
C ASP A 415 -32.80 9.14 22.66
N ASP A 416 -31.93 9.95 23.26
CA ASP A 416 -31.07 9.53 24.36
C ASP A 416 -31.95 9.16 25.55
N ALA A 417 -32.28 7.87 25.63
CA ALA A 417 -32.88 7.25 26.79
C ALA A 417 -31.96 7.40 28.00
N GLN A 418 -32.50 8.05 29.02
CA GLN A 418 -31.96 8.09 30.37
C GLN A 418 -31.74 6.65 30.87
N VAL A 419 -30.47 6.27 31.05
CA VAL A 419 -30.12 5.11 31.88
C VAL A 419 -30.27 5.56 33.33
N GLU A 420 -31.42 5.25 33.92
CA GLU A 420 -31.63 5.24 35.36
C GLU A 420 -30.58 4.32 36.00
N ILE A 421 -29.65 4.91 36.74
CA ILE A 421 -28.83 4.20 37.71
C ILE A 421 -29.76 3.86 38.88
N GLY A 422 -30.31 2.64 38.85
CA GLY A 422 -30.92 2.01 40.00
C GLY A 422 -29.86 1.76 41.07
N SER A 423 -29.71 2.69 42.00
CA SER A 423 -29.12 2.43 43.30
C SER A 423 -30.17 1.69 44.13
N GLU A 424 -30.14 0.36 44.08
CA GLU A 424 -30.87 -0.49 45.01
C GLU A 424 -30.06 -0.60 46.31
N SER A 425 -30.63 -0.03 47.35
CA SER A 425 -30.27 -0.21 48.75
C SER A 425 -30.85 -1.53 49.28
N ASP A 426 -30.17 -2.08 50.27
CA ASP A 426 -30.64 -3.03 51.30
C ASP A 426 -30.69 -4.53 50.94
N GLU A 427 -29.65 -5.27 51.35
CA GLU A 427 -29.66 -6.25 52.47
C GLU A 427 -28.25 -6.73 52.85
#